data_AF-A0AAD2E2A3-F1
#
_entry.id   AF-A0AAD2E2A3-F1
#
_cell.length_a   1.000
_cell.length_b   1.000
_cell.length_c   1.000
_cell.angle_alpha   90.00
_cell.angle_beta   90.00
_cell.angle_gamma   90.00
#
_symmetry.space_group_name_H-M   'P 1'
#
loop_
_entity.id
_entity.type
_entity.pdbx_description
1 polymer ?
#
loop_
_entity_poly.entity_id
_entity_poly.type
_entity_poly.pdbx_seq_one_letter_code
_entity_poly.pdbx_strand_id
1 'polypeptide(L)'
;MDANVTVNCVHPGVARTRLTRDREGLITDFLFFLASKFLKTIPQAAATTCYVATHPRLVNVSGKYFSDCNEASTSNLGSNTTEAARLWIASEIMVNFKGVKDTLSLGLSHINQNK
;
A
#
# COMPACT_ATOMS: atom_id res chain seq x y z
N MET A 1 -8.20 22.67 1.98
CA MET A 1 -8.09 22.32 0.56
C MET A 1 -8.44 20.84 0.46
N ASP A 2 -9.62 20.49 -0.01
CA ASP A 2 -9.92 19.09 -0.34
C ASP A 2 -9.37 18.82 -1.74
N ALA A 3 -8.39 17.92 -1.84
CA ALA A 3 -7.94 17.42 -3.13
C ALA A 3 -9.08 16.57 -3.72
N ASN A 4 -9.47 16.84 -4.97
CA ASN A 4 -10.46 16.05 -5.68
C ASN A 4 -9.87 14.70 -6.12
N VAL A 5 -9.56 13.84 -5.14
CA VAL A 5 -8.85 12.57 -5.31
C VAL A 5 -9.55 11.49 -4.48
N THR A 6 -9.74 10.33 -5.09
CA THR A 6 -10.19 9.11 -4.40
C THR A 6 -9.00 8.19 -4.13
N VAL A 7 -8.98 7.54 -2.96
CA VAL A 7 -7.92 6.60 -2.58
C VAL A 7 -8.57 5.29 -2.14
N ASN A 8 -8.19 4.18 -2.77
CA ASN A 8 -8.70 2.84 -2.43
C ASN A 8 -7.56 1.82 -2.44
N CYS A 9 -7.77 0.72 -1.74
CA CYS A 9 -6.82 -0.40 -1.68
C CYS A 9 -7.34 -1.59 -2.49
N VAL A 10 -6.43 -2.35 -3.09
CA VAL A 10 -6.77 -3.51 -3.93
C VAL A 10 -5.97 -4.74 -3.56
N HIS A 11 -6.64 -5.89 -3.60
CA HIS A 11 -6.02 -7.20 -3.56
C HIS A 11 -6.11 -7.84 -4.95
N PRO A 12 -4.99 -8.05 -5.64
CA PRO A 12 -5.00 -8.64 -6.98
C PRO A 12 -5.36 -10.13 -6.96
N GLY A 13 -5.31 -10.78 -5.79
CA GLY A 13 -5.33 -12.24 -5.68
C GLY A 13 -3.95 -12.84 -5.85
N VAL A 14 -3.87 -14.16 -5.75
CA VAL A 14 -2.60 -14.88 -5.89
C VAL A 14 -2.36 -15.17 -7.36
N ALA A 15 -1.25 -14.69 -7.91
CA ALA A 15 -0.82 -14.98 -9.27
C ALA A 15 0.67 -15.31 -9.29
N ARG A 16 1.09 -16.13 -10.26
CA ARG A 16 2.51 -16.46 -10.45
C ARG A 16 3.23 -15.26 -11.08
N THR A 17 3.70 -14.36 -10.22
CA THR A 17 4.51 -13.19 -10.60
C THR A 17 5.96 -13.41 -10.19
N ARG A 18 6.84 -12.47 -10.54
CA ARG A 18 8.24 -12.51 -10.11
C ARG A 18 8.45 -12.06 -8.65
N LEU A 19 7.39 -11.88 -7.84
CA LEU A 19 7.54 -11.48 -6.43
C LEU A 19 8.35 -12.50 -5.62
N THR A 20 8.28 -13.78 -5.99
CA THR A 20 9.01 -14.88 -5.34
C THR A 20 10.27 -15.29 -6.09
N ARG A 21 10.85 -14.42 -6.93
CA ARG A 21 12.01 -14.76 -7.79
C ARG A 21 13.22 -15.29 -7.01
N ASP A 22 13.47 -14.74 -5.82
CA ASP A 22 14.61 -15.12 -4.97
C ASP A 22 14.34 -16.42 -4.18
N ARG A 23 13.15 -16.99 -4.33
CA ARG A 23 12.76 -18.29 -3.81
C ARG A 23 12.46 -19.29 -4.93
N GLU A 24 12.89 -19.01 -6.16
CA GLU A 24 12.71 -19.94 -7.28
C GLU A 24 13.40 -21.28 -6.99
N GLY A 25 12.72 -22.38 -7.31
CA GLY A 25 13.18 -23.74 -7.04
C GLY A 25 12.03 -24.73 -6.88
N LEU A 26 12.39 -26.01 -6.80
CA LEU A 26 11.45 -27.14 -6.80
C LEU A 26 10.36 -27.02 -5.72
N ILE A 27 10.68 -26.47 -4.54
CA ILE A 27 9.72 -26.29 -3.44
C ILE A 27 8.65 -25.25 -3.82
N THR A 28 9.07 -24.11 -4.38
CA THR A 28 8.14 -23.05 -4.79
C THR A 28 7.33 -23.47 -6.01
N ASP A 29 7.92 -24.21 -6.94
CA ASP A 29 7.20 -24.78 -8.07
C ASP A 29 6.17 -25.83 -7.63
N PHE A 30 6.51 -26.67 -6.67
CA PHE A 30 5.58 -27.62 -6.08
C PHE A 30 4.44 -26.91 -5.33
N LEU A 31 4.74 -25.83 -4.60
CA LEU A 31 3.72 -25.03 -3.94
C LEU A 31 2.78 -24.35 -4.94
N PHE A 32 3.30 -23.80 -6.04
CA PHE A 32 2.47 -23.25 -7.12
C PHE A 32 1.68 -24.33 -7.86
N PHE A 33 2.23 -25.53 -8.01
CA PHE A 33 1.51 -26.67 -8.58
C PHE A 33 0.32 -27.07 -7.70
N LEU A 34 0.53 -27.20 -6.39
CA LEU A 34 -0.54 -27.47 -5.42
C LEU A 34 -1.58 -26.34 -5.39
N ALA A 35 -1.14 -25.09 -5.46
CA ALA A 35 -2.01 -23.92 -5.45
C ALA A 35 -2.60 -23.58 -6.82
N SER A 36 -2.31 -24.34 -7.88
CA SER A 36 -2.60 -23.98 -9.28
C SER A 36 -4.06 -23.62 -9.55
N LYS A 37 -5.01 -24.31 -8.91
CA LYS A 37 -6.45 -24.01 -9.01
C LYS A 37 -6.86 -22.67 -8.40
N PHE A 38 -6.04 -22.13 -7.51
CA PHE A 38 -6.25 -20.84 -6.85
C PHE A 38 -5.41 -19.72 -7.47
N LEU A 39 -4.53 -20.05 -8.44
CA LEU A 39 -3.72 -19.05 -9.11
C LEU A 39 -4.52 -18.37 -10.20
N LYS A 40 -4.53 -17.05 -10.14
CA LYS A 40 -5.03 -16.19 -11.19
C LYS A 40 -4.02 -16.08 -12.33
N THR A 41 -4.57 -15.96 -13.54
CA THR A 41 -3.82 -15.47 -14.70
C THR A 41 -3.48 -13.98 -14.52
N ILE A 42 -2.51 -13.47 -15.29
CA ILE A 42 -2.12 -12.06 -15.23
C ILE A 42 -3.32 -11.12 -15.49
N PRO A 43 -4.18 -11.34 -16.51
CA PRO A 43 -5.37 -10.51 -16.70
C PRO A 43 -6.34 -10.55 -15.51
N GLN A 44 -6.56 -11.72 -14.91
CA GLN A 44 -7.43 -11.85 -13.74
C GLN A 44 -6.87 -11.14 -12.51
N ALA A 45 -5.54 -11.17 -12.32
CA ALA A 45 -4.88 -10.45 -11.23
C ALA A 45 -4.93 -8.93 -11.40
N ALA A 46 -4.83 -8.45 -12.65
CA ALA A 46 -4.93 -7.04 -12.98
C ALA A 46 -6.37 -6.50 -12.90
N ALA A 47 -7.38 -7.37 -13.08
CA ALA A 47 -8.78 -6.98 -13.21
C ALA A 47 -9.28 -6.07 -12.08
N THR A 48 -9.02 -6.42 -10.80
CA THR A 48 -9.45 -5.59 -9.66
C THR A 48 -8.84 -4.19 -9.70
N THR A 49 -7.56 -4.08 -10.06
CA THR A 49 -6.86 -2.80 -10.16
C THR A 49 -7.46 -1.94 -11.26
N CYS A 50 -7.65 -2.52 -12.46
CA CYS A 50 -8.27 -1.82 -13.58
C CYS A 50 -9.71 -1.40 -13.27
N TYR A 51 -10.50 -2.28 -12.64
CA TYR A 51 -11.87 -1.99 -12.22
C TYR A 51 -11.90 -0.80 -11.24
N VAL A 52 -11.07 -0.83 -10.19
CA VAL A 52 -11.02 0.23 -9.18
C VAL A 52 -10.56 1.57 -9.74
N ALA A 53 -9.61 1.55 -10.68
CA ALA A 53 -9.08 2.77 -11.27
C ALA A 53 -9.99 3.43 -12.32
N THR A 54 -10.88 2.66 -12.97
CA THR A 54 -11.53 3.15 -14.21
C THR A 54 -13.04 2.97 -14.26
N HIS A 55 -13.64 2.11 -13.44
CA HIS A 55 -15.04 1.76 -13.62
C HIS A 55 -15.97 2.91 -13.15
N PRO A 56 -16.95 3.37 -13.97
CA PRO A 56 -17.80 4.52 -13.64
C PRO A 56 -18.58 4.39 -12.33
N ARG A 57 -18.93 3.15 -11.93
CA ARG A 57 -19.55 2.85 -10.63
C ARG A 57 -18.73 3.27 -9.41
N LEU A 58 -17.43 3.53 -9.57
CA LEU A 58 -16.52 3.89 -8.49
C LEU A 58 -16.15 5.37 -8.48
N VAL A 59 -16.81 6.18 -9.31
CA VAL A 59 -16.71 7.64 -9.21
C VAL A 59 -17.09 8.06 -7.79
N ASN A 60 -16.23 8.86 -7.16
CA ASN A 60 -16.35 9.34 -5.77
C ASN A 60 -16.32 8.25 -4.68
N VAL A 61 -15.97 7.00 -5.02
CA VAL A 61 -15.74 5.95 -4.01
C VAL A 61 -14.31 6.06 -3.49
N SER A 62 -14.14 6.24 -2.18
CA SER A 62 -12.84 6.40 -1.52
C SER A 62 -12.84 5.67 -0.17
N GLY A 63 -11.65 5.33 0.32
CA GLY A 63 -11.43 4.65 1.61
C GLY A 63 -11.85 3.18 1.64
N LYS A 64 -12.02 2.54 0.47
CA LYS A 64 -12.49 1.16 0.36
C LYS A 64 -11.38 0.18 0.03
N TYR A 65 -11.61 -1.09 0.32
CA TYR A 65 -10.75 -2.21 -0.01
C TYR A 65 -11.48 -3.16 -0.96
N PHE A 66 -10.80 -3.60 -2.03
CA PHE A 66 -11.41 -4.44 -3.05
C PHE A 66 -10.64 -5.74 -3.27
N SER A 67 -11.37 -6.84 -3.44
CA SER A 67 -10.86 -8.12 -3.96
C SER A 67 -11.83 -8.64 -5.02
N ASP A 68 -11.31 -9.27 -6.07
CA ASP A 68 -12.13 -9.89 -7.12
C ASP A 68 -13.18 -8.93 -7.72
N CYS A 69 -12.81 -7.67 -7.95
CA CYS A 69 -13.69 -6.59 -8.42
C CYS A 69 -14.91 -6.28 -7.52
N ASN A 70 -14.89 -6.69 -6.25
CA ASN A 70 -15.93 -6.43 -5.26
C ASN A 70 -15.35 -5.73 -4.02
N GLU A 71 -16.15 -4.90 -3.34
CA GLU A 71 -15.75 -4.37 -2.03
C GLU A 71 -15.63 -5.54 -1.05
N ALA A 72 -14.57 -5.53 -0.25
CA ALA A 72 -14.25 -6.57 0.71
C ALA A 72 -13.84 -5.95 2.06
N SER A 73 -13.93 -6.76 3.12
CA SER A 73 -13.50 -6.34 4.46
C SER A 73 -11.98 -6.49 4.64
N THR A 74 -11.39 -5.54 5.35
CA THR A 74 -10.00 -5.65 5.82
C THR A 74 -9.93 -6.46 7.12
N SER A 75 -8.70 -6.79 7.55
CA SER A 75 -8.47 -7.28 8.91
C SER A 75 -8.71 -6.16 9.95
N ASN A 76 -8.86 -6.54 11.22
CA ASN A 76 -9.02 -5.60 12.34
C ASN A 76 -7.86 -4.58 12.41
N LEU A 77 -6.62 -5.02 12.13
CA LEU A 77 -5.47 -4.13 12.06
C LEU A 77 -5.50 -3.24 10.81
N GLY A 78 -5.95 -3.78 9.67
CA GLY A 78 -6.07 -3.03 8.42
C GLY A 78 -7.10 -1.89 8.47
N SER A 79 -8.08 -1.97 9.37
CA SER A 79 -9.07 -0.90 9.62
C SER A 79 -8.78 -0.06 10.87
N ASN A 80 -7.63 -0.24 11.53
CA ASN A 80 -7.31 0.49 12.76
C ASN A 80 -6.72 1.87 12.45
N THR A 81 -7.52 2.92 12.67
CA THR A 81 -7.15 4.31 12.39
C THR A 81 -6.00 4.82 13.28
N THR A 82 -5.90 4.33 14.52
CA THR A 82 -4.81 4.69 15.44
C THR A 82 -3.47 4.16 14.92
N GLU A 83 -3.44 2.90 14.47
CA GLU A 83 -2.21 2.31 13.93
C GLU A 83 -1.85 2.92 12.56
N ALA A 84 -2.84 3.25 11.73
CA ALA A 84 -2.60 3.98 10.48
C ALA A 84 -1.94 5.35 10.72
N ALA A 85 -2.41 6.11 11.71
CA ALA A 85 -1.82 7.41 12.06
C ALA A 85 -0.39 7.27 12.59
N ARG A 86 -0.13 6.27 13.46
CA ARG A 86 1.22 5.96 13.95
C ARG A 86 2.17 5.59 12.82
N LEU A 87 1.71 4.74 11.91
CA LEU A 87 2.49 4.32 10.75
C LEU A 87 2.83 5.52 9.85
N TRP A 88 1.87 6.41 9.59
CA TRP A 88 2.11 7.62 8.80
C TRP A 88 3.21 8.49 9.41
N ILE A 89 3.12 8.81 10.70
CA ILE A 89 4.13 9.63 11.41
C ILE A 89 5.51 8.96 11.34
N ALA A 90 5.58 7.66 11.61
CA ALA A 90 6.85 6.92 11.53
C ALA A 90 7.42 6.95 10.11
N SER A 91 6.59 6.78 9.08
CA SER A 91 6.98 6.86 7.68
C SER A 91 7.50 8.24 7.31
N GLU A 92 6.82 9.32 7.71
CA GLU A 92 7.29 10.70 7.49
C GLU A 92 8.66 10.93 8.11
N ILE A 93 8.89 10.47 9.34
CA ILE A 93 10.20 10.56 10.01
C ILE A 93 11.27 9.79 9.22
N MET A 94 10.97 8.57 8.75
CA MET A 94 11.93 7.75 8.01
C MET A 94 12.32 8.36 6.66
N VAL A 95 11.35 8.88 5.91
CA VAL A 95 11.60 9.44 4.55
C VAL A 95 12.11 10.87 4.58
N ASN A 96 11.74 11.65 5.61
CA ASN A 96 12.18 13.02 5.81
C ASN A 96 13.37 13.10 6.78
N PHE A 97 14.10 12.00 6.98
CA PHE A 97 15.37 11.99 7.70
C PHE A 97 16.44 12.71 6.87
N LYS A 98 16.28 14.02 6.70
CA LYS A 98 17.41 14.92 6.51
C LYS A 98 18.23 14.76 7.78
N GLY A 99 19.32 13.99 7.67
CA GLY A 99 20.13 13.60 8.82
C GLY A 99 20.35 14.80 9.74
N VAL A 100 20.07 14.62 11.03
CA VAL A 100 20.39 15.38 12.28
C VAL A 100 20.99 16.82 12.18
N LYS A 101 21.74 17.15 11.14
CA LYS A 101 22.23 18.49 10.76
C LYS A 101 21.13 19.54 10.58
N ASP A 102 19.98 19.21 9.99
CA ASP A 102 18.93 20.22 9.75
C ASP A 102 18.22 20.62 11.05
N THR A 103 18.02 19.67 11.98
CA THR A 103 17.45 19.94 13.31
C THR A 103 18.39 20.77 14.17
N LEU A 104 19.72 20.58 14.04
CA LEU A 104 20.72 21.45 14.69
C LEU A 104 20.74 22.86 14.08
N SER A 105 20.53 23.01 12.76
CA SER A 105 20.49 24.32 12.11
C SER A 105 19.26 25.15 12.54
N LEU A 106 18.09 24.50 12.67
CA LEU A 106 16.87 25.13 13.17
C LEU A 106 16.99 25.48 14.66
N GLY A 107 17.62 24.61 15.47
CA GLY A 107 17.89 24.89 16.88
C GLY A 107 18.86 26.07 17.10
N LEU A 108 19.89 26.20 16.27
CA LEU A 108 20.87 27.30 16.35
C LEU A 108 20.30 28.64 15.84
N SER A 109 19.40 28.64 14.85
CA SER A 109 18.73 29.87 14.40
C SER A 109 17.79 30.46 15.45
N HIS A 110 17.23 29.64 16.34
CA HIS A 110 16.40 30.12 17.46
C HIS A 110 17.21 30.67 18.64
N ILE A 111 18.47 30.27 18.79
CA ILE A 111 19.36 30.77 19.87
C ILE A 111 19.92 32.15 19.51
N ASN A 112 20.12 32.45 18.23
CA ASN A 112 20.79 33.68 17.77
C ASN A 112 19.84 34.88 17.53
N GLN A 113 18.55 34.74 17.87
CA GLN A 113 17.53 35.81 17.81
C GLN A 113 17.29 36.48 19.18
N ASN A 114 17.97 36.02 20.25
CA ASN A 114 17.89 36.56 21.61
C ASN A 114 19.17 37.30 22.03
N LYS A 115 19.81 38.02 21.10
CA LYS A 115 20.93 38.91 21.40
C LYS A 115 20.74 40.28 20.76
#